data_AF-A0A8T1W6Z0-F1
#
_entry.id   AF-A0A8T1W6Z0-F1
#
_cell.length_a   1.000
_cell.length_b   1.000
_cell.length_c   1.000
_cell.angle_alpha   90.00
_cell.angle_beta   90.00
_cell.angle_gamma   90.00
#
_symmetry.space_group_name_H-M   'P 1'
#
loop_
_entity.id
_entity.type
_entity.pdbx_description
1 polymer ?
#
loop_
_entity_poly.entity_id
_entity_poly.type
_entity_poly.pdbx_seq_one_letter_code
_entity_poly.pdbx_strand_id
1 'polypeptide(L)'
;MSNNTVARTPDEGTTCLYASKRCTNPRATKRNGQLHQFCETHRRKANFSQRQLDQKRHLQQELARLQQSSTPVSIPPQFANTPLDDNGELDLSDEEIELLLEMVSAQQQ
;
A
#
# COMPACT_ATOMS: atom_id res chain seq x y z
N MET A 1 -18.27 29.06 9.59
CA MET A 1 -18.57 27.62 9.71
C MET A 1 -17.57 27.02 10.69
N SER A 2 -17.97 26.92 11.96
CA SER A 2 -17.07 26.59 13.07
C SER A 2 -16.85 25.08 13.14
N ASN A 3 -15.59 24.66 13.01
CA ASN A 3 -15.20 23.25 13.14
C ASN A 3 -15.34 22.82 14.60
N ASN A 4 -16.37 22.02 14.88
CA ASN A 4 -16.65 21.49 16.21
C ASN A 4 -15.72 20.29 16.47
N THR A 5 -14.56 20.56 17.06
CA THR A 5 -13.66 19.55 17.60
C THR A 5 -14.20 19.10 18.94
N VAL A 6 -15.07 18.08 18.93
CA VAL A 6 -15.56 17.43 20.15
C VAL A 6 -14.36 16.80 20.88
N ALA A 7 -14.09 17.30 22.08
CA ALA A 7 -13.12 16.75 23.01
C ALA A 7 -13.52 15.31 23.37
N ARG A 8 -12.65 14.37 23.01
CA ARG A 8 -12.78 12.95 23.27
C ARG A 8 -12.29 12.64 24.71
N THR A 9 -13.12 11.96 25.49
CA THR A 9 -12.95 11.53 26.88
C THR A 9 -11.77 10.55 27.10
N PRO A 10 -11.28 10.34 28.34
CA PRO A 10 -9.93 9.78 28.59
C PRO A 10 -9.71 8.27 28.32
N ASP A 11 -10.69 7.51 27.80
CA ASP A 11 -10.46 6.17 27.21
C ASP A 11 -10.38 6.23 25.66
N GLU A 12 -10.42 7.44 25.08
CA GLU A 12 -10.45 7.66 23.63
C GLU A 12 -9.09 7.98 23.01
N GLY A 13 -8.01 7.90 23.79
CA GLY A 13 -6.65 8.18 23.34
C GLY A 13 -5.84 6.94 22.92
N THR A 14 -6.24 5.76 23.38
CA THR A 14 -5.46 4.52 23.27
C THR A 14 -6.05 3.54 22.26
N THR A 15 -7.33 3.66 21.92
CA THR A 15 -8.05 2.71 21.05
C THR A 15 -8.10 3.16 19.58
N CYS A 16 -8.20 2.17 18.69
CA CYS A 16 -8.20 2.37 17.24
C CYS A 16 -9.39 3.19 16.74
N LEU A 17 -9.13 4.22 15.94
CA LEU A 17 -10.14 5.12 15.36
C LEU A 17 -10.83 4.59 14.09
N TYR A 18 -10.96 3.28 13.92
CA TYR A 18 -11.58 2.74 12.71
C TYR A 18 -13.10 3.01 12.70
N ALA A 19 -13.60 3.71 11.68
CA ALA A 19 -14.94 4.30 11.69
C ALA A 19 -16.07 3.29 11.38
N SER A 20 -15.80 2.23 10.62
CA SER A 20 -16.85 1.30 10.16
C SER A 20 -17.32 0.33 11.24
N LYS A 21 -16.44 -0.07 12.16
CA LYS A 21 -16.76 -0.84 13.37
C LYS A 21 -15.90 -0.33 14.52
N ARG A 22 -16.49 -0.08 15.70
CA ARG A 22 -15.72 0.33 16.89
C ARG A 22 -14.69 -0.75 17.21
N CYS A 23 -13.42 -0.42 17.03
CA CYS A 23 -12.32 -1.33 17.23
C CYS A 23 -11.72 -1.09 18.63
N THR A 24 -11.67 -2.14 19.45
CA THR A 24 -11.15 -2.09 20.82
C THR A 24 -9.64 -2.30 20.91
N ASN A 25 -8.98 -2.63 19.78
CA ASN A 25 -7.55 -2.83 19.76
C ASN A 25 -6.80 -1.52 20.06
N PRO A 26 -5.65 -1.60 20.76
CA PRO A 26 -4.82 -0.44 21.03
C PRO A 26 -4.23 0.13 19.73
N ARG A 27 -3.99 1.43 19.72
CA ARG A 27 -3.29 2.14 18.65
C ARG A 27 -1.86 1.62 18.56
N ALA A 28 -1.38 1.43 17.33
CA ALA A 28 0.01 1.08 17.11
C ALA A 28 0.91 2.28 17.47
N THR A 29 2.16 2.00 17.83
CA THR A 29 3.15 3.04 18.15
C THR A 29 4.08 3.26 16.96
N LYS A 30 4.36 4.53 16.63
CA LYS A 30 5.38 4.93 15.65
C LYS A 30 6.78 4.73 16.24
N ARG A 31 7.81 4.69 15.38
CA ARG A 31 9.22 4.67 15.81
C ARG A 31 9.60 5.86 16.70
N ASN A 32 8.91 7.00 16.56
CA ASN A 32 9.12 8.21 17.38
C ASN A 32 8.36 8.19 18.73
N GLY A 33 7.74 7.07 19.09
CA GLY A 33 6.97 6.92 20.34
C GLY A 33 5.54 7.48 20.29
N GLN A 34 5.12 8.15 19.21
CA GLN A 34 3.75 8.66 19.08
C GLN A 34 2.77 7.56 18.63
N LEU A 35 1.52 7.64 19.07
CA LEU A 35 0.48 6.71 18.64
C LEU A 35 0.01 7.00 17.21
N HIS A 36 -0.26 5.93 16.47
CA HIS A 36 -1.03 5.97 15.24
C HIS A 36 -2.52 6.20 15.51
N GLN A 37 -3.27 6.55 14.48
CA GLN A 37 -4.73 6.65 14.58
C GLN A 37 -5.40 5.28 14.63
N PHE A 38 -4.75 4.25 14.09
CA PHE A 38 -5.27 2.90 13.97
C PHE A 38 -4.42 1.89 14.75
N CYS A 39 -5.02 0.75 15.09
CA CYS A 39 -4.28 -0.42 15.55
C CYS A 39 -3.46 -1.03 14.41
N GLU A 40 -2.55 -1.95 14.76
CA GLU A 40 -1.65 -2.60 13.83
C GLU A 40 -2.39 -3.28 12.66
N THR A 41 -3.45 -4.03 12.95
CA THR A 41 -4.28 -4.69 11.94
C THR A 41 -4.87 -3.72 10.93
N HIS A 42 -5.45 -2.61 11.40
CA HIS A 42 -6.06 -1.61 10.53
C HIS A 42 -5.01 -0.76 9.79
N ARG A 43 -3.82 -0.57 10.36
CA ARG A 43 -2.70 0.06 9.64
C ARG A 43 -2.25 -0.76 8.44
N ARG A 44 -2.07 -2.06 8.61
CA ARG A 44 -1.70 -2.96 7.49
C ARG A 44 -2.77 -2.97 6.42
N LYS A 45 -4.05 -3.04 6.80
CA LYS A 45 -5.17 -2.98 5.86
C LYS A 45 -5.22 -1.66 5.09
N ALA A 46 -4.99 -0.53 5.78
CA ALA A 46 -4.93 0.78 5.14
C ALA A 46 -3.77 0.86 4.14
N ASN A 47 -2.57 0.40 4.52
CA ASN A 47 -1.41 0.35 3.61
C ASN A 47 -1.69 -0.51 2.38
N PHE A 48 -2.30 -1.68 2.56
CA PHE A 48 -2.68 -2.54 1.45
C PHE A 48 -3.68 -1.83 0.51
N SER A 49 -4.74 -1.24 1.06
CA SER A 49 -5.72 -0.49 0.24
C SER A 49 -5.11 0.71 -0.48
N GLN A 50 -4.13 1.38 0.15
CA GLN A 50 -3.40 2.49 -0.45
C GLN A 50 -2.56 2.02 -1.63
N ARG A 51 -1.78 0.93 -1.47
CA ARG A 51 -1.01 0.32 -2.55
C ARG A 51 -1.89 -0.09 -3.73
N GLN A 52 -3.03 -0.73 -3.48
CA GLN A 52 -3.98 -1.11 -4.52
C GLN A 52 -4.55 0.12 -5.27
N LEU A 53 -4.89 1.19 -4.54
CA LEU A 53 -5.38 2.42 -5.15
C LEU A 53 -4.31 3.09 -6.02
N ASP A 54 -3.07 3.11 -5.55
CA ASP A 54 -1.95 3.71 -6.27
C ASP A 54 -1.59 2.89 -7.52
N GLN A 55 -1.58 1.56 -7.43
CA GLN A 55 -1.39 0.67 -8.59
C GLN A 55 -2.48 0.90 -9.64
N LYS A 56 -3.76 0.95 -9.23
CA LYS A 56 -4.87 1.24 -10.15
C LYS A 56 -4.69 2.62 -10.81
N ARG A 57 -4.25 3.62 -10.05
CA ARG A 57 -3.99 4.97 -10.58
C ARG A 57 -2.85 4.98 -11.59
N HIS A 58 -1.77 4.26 -11.34
CA HIS A 58 -0.65 4.12 -12.26
C HIS A 58 -1.10 3.47 -13.57
N LEU A 59 -1.82 2.35 -13.52
CA LEU A 59 -2.35 1.68 -14.71
C LEU A 59 -3.30 2.58 -15.50
N GLN A 60 -4.20 3.31 -14.81
CA GLN A 60 -5.10 4.26 -15.47
C GLN A 60 -4.35 5.41 -16.16
N GLN A 61 -3.28 5.92 -15.54
CA GLN A 61 -2.43 6.95 -16.14
C GLN A 61 -1.68 6.41 -17.36
N GLU A 62 -1.14 5.20 -17.29
CA GLU A 62 -0.45 4.55 -18.41
C GLU A 62 -1.39 4.31 -19.60
N LEU A 63 -2.59 3.76 -19.36
CA LEU A 63 -3.61 3.60 -20.39
C LEU A 63 -4.02 4.94 -21.01
N ALA A 64 -4.19 5.99 -20.20
CA ALA A 64 -4.50 7.32 -20.70
C ALA A 64 -3.36 7.90 -21.56
N ARG A 65 -2.09 7.63 -21.22
CA ARG A 65 -0.94 8.02 -22.05
C ARG A 65 -0.92 7.29 -23.38
N LEU A 66 -1.18 5.98 -23.39
CA LEU A 66 -1.23 5.18 -24.62
C LEU A 66 -2.37 5.62 -25.56
N GLN A 67 -3.53 5.97 -25.01
CA GLN A 67 -4.66 6.50 -25.78
C GLN A 67 -4.37 7.88 -26.39
N GLN A 68 -3.49 8.68 -25.78
CA GLN A 68 -3.07 9.98 -26.29
C GLN A 68 -1.91 9.90 -27.29
N SER A 69 -1.15 8.79 -27.31
CA SER A 69 -0.06 8.56 -28.25
C SER A 69 -0.54 7.82 -29.51
N SER A 70 -1.26 8.52 -30.39
CA SER A 70 -1.40 8.17 -31.81
C SER A 70 -0.32 8.82 -32.68
N THR A 71 0.87 9.06 -32.12
CA THR A 71 2.04 9.56 -32.85
C THR A 71 3.05 8.43 -33.07
N PRO A 72 3.63 8.29 -34.28
CA PRO A 72 4.66 7.28 -34.53
C PRO A 72 5.90 7.63 -33.68
N VAL A 73 6.21 6.75 -32.72
CA VAL A 73 7.31 6.94 -31.79
C VAL A 73 8.64 6.80 -32.53
N SER A 74 9.28 7.93 -32.83
CA SER A 74 10.72 7.95 -33.11
C SER A 74 11.44 7.98 -31.77
N ILE A 75 11.88 6.81 -31.28
CA ILE A 75 12.61 6.69 -30.02
C ILE A 75 14.01 7.31 -30.20
N PRO A 76 14.40 8.33 -29.42
CA PRO A 76 15.78 8.80 -29.39
C PRO A 76 16.69 7.72 -28.78
N PRO A 77 17.87 7.44 -29.36
CA PRO A 77 18.71 6.29 -29.04
C PRO A 77 19.27 6.24 -27.60
N GLN A 78 19.01 7.25 -26.77
CA GLN A 78 19.61 7.39 -25.44
C GLN A 78 18.88 6.70 -24.28
N PHE A 79 17.66 6.17 -24.47
CA PHE A 79 16.91 5.46 -23.40
C PHE A 79 16.70 3.96 -23.66
N ALA A 80 17.38 3.38 -24.66
CA ALA A 80 17.38 1.93 -24.88
C ALA A 80 18.16 1.13 -23.81
N ASN A 81 18.80 1.83 -22.85
CA ASN A 81 19.74 1.25 -21.89
C ASN A 81 19.29 1.45 -20.43
N THR A 82 18.02 1.20 -20.10
CA THR A 82 17.74 0.63 -18.77
C THR A 82 18.01 -0.87 -18.89
N PRO A 83 18.95 -1.45 -18.14
CA PRO A 83 19.07 -2.90 -18.05
C PRO A 83 17.75 -3.44 -17.48
N LEU A 84 16.87 -3.88 -18.37
CA LEU A 84 16.04 -5.04 -18.08
C LEU A 84 17.05 -6.17 -17.93
N ASP A 85 17.02 -6.90 -16.83
CA ASP A 85 17.61 -8.22 -16.89
C ASP A 85 16.77 -9.03 -17.90
N ASP A 86 17.47 -9.80 -18.72
CA ASP A 86 16.93 -10.59 -19.83
C ASP A 86 16.02 -11.76 -19.38
N ASN A 87 15.79 -11.94 -18.07
CA ASN A 87 15.01 -13.07 -17.55
C ASN A 87 13.63 -12.68 -16.97
N GLY A 88 13.34 -11.39 -16.76
CA GLY A 88 12.04 -10.96 -16.23
C GLY A 88 11.83 -11.34 -14.77
N GLU A 89 12.81 -11.09 -13.91
CA GLU A 89 12.76 -11.44 -12.49
C GLU A 89 11.97 -10.38 -11.68
N LEU A 90 10.94 -10.81 -10.95
CA LEU A 90 10.21 -9.97 -10.00
C LEU A 90 11.05 -9.87 -8.72
N ASP A 91 11.49 -8.66 -8.38
CA ASP A 91 12.19 -8.35 -7.12
C ASP A 91 11.22 -8.52 -5.92
N LEU A 92 11.05 -9.77 -5.50
CA LEU A 92 10.33 -10.16 -4.29
C LEU A 92 11.32 -10.14 -3.13
N SER A 93 10.98 -9.43 -2.06
CA SER A 93 11.82 -9.44 -0.85
C SER A 93 11.91 -10.86 -0.24
N ASP A 94 13.01 -11.17 0.45
CA ASP A 94 13.24 -12.49 1.05
C ASP A 94 12.06 -12.95 1.96
N GLU A 95 11.39 -11.98 2.60
CA GLU A 95 10.22 -12.19 3.46
C GLU A 95 8.93 -12.53 2.66
N GLU A 96 8.80 -12.06 1.42
CA GLU A 96 7.69 -12.39 0.52
C GLU A 96 7.86 -13.80 -0.08
N ILE A 97 9.10 -14.24 -0.31
CA ILE A 97 9.43 -15.60 -0.75
C ILE A 97 9.10 -16.61 0.35
N GLU A 98 9.45 -16.29 1.60
CA GLU A 98 9.21 -17.16 2.76
C GLU A 98 7.72 -17.38 3.03
N LEU A 99 6.91 -16.31 2.89
CA LEU A 99 5.45 -16.37 3.04
C LEU A 99 4.77 -17.19 1.92
N LEU A 100 5.29 -17.12 0.68
CA LEU A 100 4.77 -17.91 -0.44
C LEU A 100 5.11 -19.40 -0.30
N LEU A 101 6.32 -19.74 0.17
CA LEU A 101 6.72 -21.12 0.41
C LEU A 101 5.87 -21.77 1.51
N GLU A 102 5.57 -21.04 2.57
CA GLU A 102 4.75 -21.51 3.69
C GLU A 102 3.30 -21.79 3.25
N MET A 103 2.72 -20.90 2.43
CA MET A 103 1.35 -21.06 1.92
C MET A 103 1.17 -22.20 0.92
N VAL A 104 2.18 -22.51 0.11
CA VAL A 104 2.13 -23.63 -0.85
C VAL A 104 2.26 -24.97 -0.14
N SER A 105 3.08 -25.03 0.93
CA SER A 105 3.28 -26.23 1.75
C SER A 105 2.02 -26.62 2.54
N ALA A 106 1.19 -25.65 2.91
CA ALA A 106 -0.03 -25.85 3.68
C ALA A 106 -1.21 -26.41 2.88
N GLN A 107 -1.14 -26.45 1.54
CA GLN A 107 -2.22 -26.97 0.68
C GLN A 107 -2.11 -28.47 0.33
N GLN A 108 -1.16 -29.20 0.91
CA GLN A 108 -0.93 -30.62 0.60
C GLN A 108 -1.19 -31.58 1.78
N GLN A 109 -1.95 -31.17 2.80
CA GLN A 109 -2.46 -32.06 3.87
C GLN A 109 -3.98 -32.03 3.95
#